data_AF-A0A2B7YGA0-F1
#
_entry.id   AF-A0A2B7YGA0-F1
#
_cell.length_a   1.000
_cell.length_b   1.000
_cell.length_c   1.000
_cell.angle_alpha   90.00
_cell.angle_beta   90.00
_cell.angle_gamma   90.00
#
_symmetry.space_group_name_H-M   'P 1'
#
loop_
_entity.id
_entity.type
_entity.pdbx_description
1 polymer ?
#
loop_
_entity_poly.entity_id
_entity_poly.type
_entity_poly.pdbx_seq_one_letter_code
_entity_poly.pdbx_strand_id
1 'polypeptide(L)'
;MGLFSGFCSFISGVCGAIGGAIGGFLGTAATAIAGLVGGPVFGAVVALISAVSTVMNLTKKDERPEDLGAKASLTDKKPQDFDSYQAYIDHLSNDIKLTPEIKDRLKNDESFKTECTAMGASLQWYGLNEKMGINMDIPSLTKLVEAGVKTPEQFQTIANTFKSREIEPKISDAIEYKLPMKEKAEVMDTLKEGVDKVEGSKEIWEKLDRMLDEM
;
A
#
# COMPACT_ATOMS: atom_id res chain seq x y z
N MET A 1 -8.14 -25.37 37.02
CA MET A 1 -8.75 -24.08 36.63
C MET A 1 -7.62 -23.10 36.34
N GLY A 2 -7.62 -22.45 35.16
CA GLY A 2 -6.77 -21.28 34.91
C GLY A 2 -5.58 -21.44 33.95
N LEU A 3 -5.78 -21.99 32.75
CA LEU A 3 -4.84 -21.88 31.61
C LEU A 3 -5.56 -21.44 30.33
N PHE A 4 -6.60 -20.61 30.47
CA PHE A 4 -7.40 -20.06 29.35
C PHE A 4 -7.57 -18.53 29.43
N SER A 5 -6.67 -17.81 30.11
CA SER A 5 -6.75 -16.35 30.26
C SER A 5 -5.65 -15.56 29.55
N GLY A 6 -4.81 -16.19 28.74
CA GLY A 6 -3.76 -15.49 27.96
C GLY A 6 -4.21 -14.95 26.60
N PHE A 7 -5.26 -15.54 26.01
CA PHE A 7 -5.67 -15.25 24.63
C PHE A 7 -6.56 -14.00 24.49
N CYS A 8 -7.12 -13.49 25.59
CA CYS A 8 -8.03 -12.34 25.60
C CYS A 8 -7.35 -10.97 25.80
N SER A 9 -6.01 -10.90 25.87
CA SER A 9 -5.31 -9.60 25.99
C SER A 9 -4.70 -9.07 24.68
N PHE A 10 -4.72 -9.87 23.60
CA PHE A 10 -4.25 -9.43 22.28
C PHE A 10 -5.34 -8.68 21.50
N ILE A 11 -6.61 -8.96 21.78
CA ILE A 11 -7.76 -8.37 21.08
C ILE A 11 -8.04 -6.93 21.57
N SER A 12 -7.70 -6.60 22.82
CA SER A 12 -7.74 -5.22 23.35
C SER A 12 -6.51 -4.37 22.96
N GLY A 13 -5.50 -4.96 22.31
CA GLY A 13 -4.24 -4.30 21.96
C GLY A 13 -4.14 -3.78 20.53
N VAL A 14 -5.15 -4.00 19.67
CA VAL A 14 -5.07 -3.52 18.27
C VAL A 14 -5.14 -1.99 18.20
N CYS A 15 -5.78 -1.32 19.17
CA CYS A 15 -5.77 0.13 19.31
C CYS A 15 -4.40 0.75 19.69
N GLY A 16 -3.34 -0.06 19.84
CA GLY A 16 -1.96 0.43 20.07
C GLY A 16 -0.87 -0.33 19.31
N ALA A 17 -1.21 -1.32 18.49
CA ALA A 17 -0.26 -2.30 17.95
C ALA A 17 0.10 -2.14 16.47
N ILE A 18 -0.12 -0.97 15.86
CA ILE A 18 0.59 -0.64 14.60
C ILE A 18 2.12 -0.54 14.88
N GLY A 19 2.55 -0.35 16.14
CA GLY A 19 3.97 -0.26 16.52
C GLY A 19 4.64 -1.54 17.02
N GLY A 20 3.93 -2.65 17.25
CA GLY A 20 4.46 -3.79 18.03
C GLY A 20 4.76 -5.07 17.26
N ALA A 21 3.83 -5.54 16.43
CA ALA A 21 3.92 -6.89 15.85
C ALA A 21 4.62 -6.93 14.50
N ILE A 22 4.81 -5.78 13.84
CA ILE A 22 5.16 -5.72 12.43
C ILE A 22 6.30 -4.71 12.29
N GLY A 23 7.55 -5.21 12.13
CA GLY A 23 8.79 -4.43 12.22
C GLY A 23 8.75 -3.11 11.43
N GLY A 24 9.41 -2.07 11.96
CA GLY A 24 9.23 -0.65 11.63
C GLY A 24 9.28 -0.20 10.17
N PHE A 25 9.54 -1.09 9.21
CA PHE A 25 9.38 -0.82 7.78
C PHE A 25 7.91 -0.91 7.34
N LEU A 26 7.14 -1.94 7.73
CA LEU A 26 5.72 -2.02 7.38
C LEU A 26 4.88 -0.90 8.00
N GLY A 27 5.34 -0.38 9.14
CA GLY A 27 4.69 0.74 9.82
C GLY A 27 4.62 2.00 8.96
N THR A 28 5.60 2.29 8.08
CA THR A 28 5.60 3.55 7.33
C THR A 28 4.51 3.60 6.26
N ALA A 29 4.38 2.58 5.40
CA ALA A 29 3.30 2.54 4.43
C ALA A 29 1.93 2.36 5.10
N ALA A 30 1.82 1.56 6.16
CA ALA A 30 0.57 1.41 6.91
C ALA A 30 0.13 2.75 7.52
N THR A 31 1.04 3.51 8.14
CA THR A 31 0.76 4.85 8.67
C THR A 31 0.41 5.84 7.56
N ALA A 32 1.12 5.81 6.43
CA ALA A 32 0.80 6.69 5.30
C ALA A 32 -0.60 6.40 4.74
N ILE A 33 -0.98 5.13 4.54
CA ILE A 33 -2.32 4.73 4.09
C ILE A 33 -3.38 5.10 5.14
N ALA A 34 -3.11 4.84 6.42
CA ALA A 34 -4.00 5.22 7.53
C ALA A 34 -4.18 6.74 7.62
N GLY A 35 -3.16 7.53 7.30
CA GLY A 35 -3.24 8.99 7.24
C GLY A 35 -4.18 9.53 6.15
N LEU A 36 -4.53 8.70 5.16
CA LEU A 36 -5.53 9.05 4.14
C LEU A 36 -6.97 8.83 4.61
N VAL A 37 -7.18 8.14 5.73
CA VAL A 37 -8.51 7.77 6.24
C VAL A 37 -9.35 9.02 6.48
N GLY A 38 -10.61 8.96 6.04
CA GLY A 38 -11.53 10.12 6.04
C GLY A 38 -11.28 11.09 4.89
N GLY A 39 -10.15 10.97 4.17
CA GLY A 39 -9.87 11.70 2.95
C GLY A 39 -10.53 11.05 1.72
N PRO A 40 -10.75 11.83 0.63
CA PRO A 40 -11.44 11.36 -0.57
C PRO A 40 -10.68 10.28 -1.34
N VAL A 41 -9.37 10.12 -1.08
CA VAL A 41 -8.47 9.28 -1.87
C VAL A 41 -8.16 7.93 -1.22
N PHE A 42 -8.49 7.70 0.06
CA PHE A 42 -8.18 6.45 0.77
C PHE A 42 -8.70 5.22 0.04
N GLY A 43 -10.00 5.21 -0.29
CA GLY A 43 -10.62 4.07 -0.98
C GLY A 43 -10.02 3.84 -2.36
N ALA A 44 -9.65 4.91 -3.08
CA ALA A 44 -9.05 4.81 -4.41
C ALA A 44 -7.62 4.25 -4.37
N VAL A 45 -6.80 4.69 -3.41
CA VAL A 45 -5.45 4.16 -3.20
C VAL A 45 -5.50 2.67 -2.84
N VAL A 46 -6.31 2.29 -1.85
CA VAL A 46 -6.46 0.88 -1.43
C VAL A 46 -6.98 0.01 -2.58
N ALA A 47 -7.95 0.51 -3.35
CA ALA A 47 -8.51 -0.21 -4.49
C ALA A 47 -7.47 -0.43 -5.59
N LEU A 48 -6.67 0.59 -5.92
CA LEU A 48 -5.62 0.48 -6.93
C LEU A 48 -4.54 -0.53 -6.50
N ILE A 49 -4.06 -0.44 -5.25
CA ILE A 49 -3.09 -1.41 -4.69
C ILE A 49 -3.62 -2.84 -4.80
N SER A 50 -4.88 -3.06 -4.39
CA SER A 50 -5.52 -4.38 -4.42
C SER A 50 -5.67 -4.91 -5.85
N ALA A 51 -6.06 -4.03 -6.78
CA ALA A 51 -6.25 -4.39 -8.18
C ALA A 51 -4.92 -4.77 -8.84
N VAL A 52 -3.86 -3.97 -8.65
CA VAL A 52 -2.51 -4.29 -9.17
C VAL A 52 -1.99 -5.58 -8.54
N SER A 53 -2.17 -5.77 -7.23
CA SER A 53 -1.77 -7.00 -6.51
C SER A 53 -2.44 -8.25 -7.10
N THR A 54 -3.72 -8.13 -7.43
CA THR A 54 -4.47 -9.23 -8.07
C THR A 54 -3.97 -9.50 -9.49
N VAL A 55 -3.80 -8.46 -10.32
CA VAL A 55 -3.27 -8.60 -11.70
C VAL A 55 -1.88 -9.22 -11.72
N MET A 56 -1.05 -8.88 -10.72
CA MET A 56 0.30 -9.42 -10.58
C MET A 56 0.36 -10.78 -9.88
N ASN A 57 -0.78 -11.41 -9.55
CA ASN A 57 -0.84 -12.66 -8.79
C ASN A 57 -0.03 -12.60 -7.48
N LEU A 58 -0.09 -11.46 -6.78
CA LEU A 58 0.48 -11.29 -5.44
C LEU A 58 -0.53 -11.72 -4.37
N THR A 59 -1.81 -11.41 -4.58
CA THR A 59 -2.93 -11.83 -3.71
C THR A 59 -3.98 -12.56 -4.52
N LYS A 60 -4.82 -13.34 -3.85
CA LYS A 60 -5.97 -14.00 -4.48
C LYS A 60 -7.05 -12.97 -4.86
N LYS A 61 -7.84 -13.28 -5.89
CA LYS A 61 -8.87 -12.37 -6.43
C LYS A 61 -9.92 -11.90 -5.40
N ASP A 62 -10.24 -12.73 -4.42
CA ASP A 62 -11.23 -12.44 -3.38
C ASP A 62 -10.58 -12.10 -2.02
N GLU A 63 -9.26 -11.91 -1.99
CA GLU A 63 -8.56 -11.53 -0.77
C GLU A 63 -8.67 -10.03 -0.53
N ARG A 64 -9.48 -9.68 0.46
CA ARG A 64 -9.71 -8.28 0.85
C ARG A 64 -8.55 -7.77 1.71
N PRO A 65 -8.12 -6.51 1.55
CA PRO A 65 -7.06 -5.92 2.38
C PRO A 65 -7.33 -6.04 3.87
N GLU A 66 -8.57 -5.80 4.33
CA GLU A 66 -8.92 -5.91 5.74
C GLU A 66 -8.79 -7.35 6.28
N ASP A 67 -9.06 -8.36 5.45
CA ASP A 67 -8.89 -9.76 5.85
C ASP A 67 -7.39 -10.10 5.94
N LEU A 68 -6.59 -9.62 4.99
CA LEU A 68 -5.13 -9.81 4.97
C LEU A 68 -4.46 -9.13 6.18
N GLY A 69 -4.82 -7.88 6.48
CA GLY A 69 -4.33 -7.16 7.64
C GLY A 69 -4.75 -7.79 8.96
N ALA A 70 -6.00 -8.27 9.06
CA ALA A 70 -6.45 -9.00 10.22
C ALA A 70 -5.70 -10.33 10.41
N LYS A 71 -5.41 -11.08 9.33
CA LYS A 71 -4.58 -12.30 9.39
C LYS A 71 -3.16 -11.99 9.86
N ALA A 72 -2.57 -10.89 9.41
CA ALA A 72 -1.25 -10.45 9.86
C ALA A 72 -1.23 -10.19 11.38
N SER A 73 -2.35 -9.75 11.97
CA SER A 73 -2.47 -9.58 13.43
C SER A 73 -2.61 -10.89 14.21
N LEU A 74 -2.84 -12.03 13.53
CA LEU A 74 -3.07 -13.33 14.16
C LEU A 74 -1.87 -14.27 14.12
N THR A 75 -0.73 -13.81 13.60
CA THR A 75 0.51 -14.58 13.51
C THR A 75 1.63 -13.84 14.21
N ASP A 76 2.53 -14.58 14.85
CA ASP A 76 3.77 -14.04 15.41
C ASP A 76 4.88 -13.92 14.36
N LYS A 77 4.68 -14.50 13.18
CA LYS A 77 5.64 -14.43 12.08
C LYS A 77 5.59 -13.06 11.41
N LYS A 78 6.75 -12.57 11.00
CA LYS A 78 6.93 -11.28 10.33
C LYS A 78 7.38 -11.50 8.89
N PRO A 79 7.25 -10.51 7.99
CA PRO A 79 7.77 -10.65 6.63
C PRO A 79 9.26 -11.00 6.58
N GLN A 80 10.05 -10.55 7.57
CA GLN A 80 11.48 -10.86 7.66
C GLN A 80 11.78 -12.34 7.92
N ASP A 81 10.79 -13.12 8.35
CA ASP A 81 10.92 -14.58 8.53
C ASP A 81 10.74 -15.35 7.21
N PHE A 82 10.58 -14.64 6.08
CA PHE A 82 10.33 -15.21 4.75
C PHE A 82 11.29 -14.62 3.72
N ASP A 83 11.51 -15.36 2.63
CA ASP A 83 12.40 -14.96 1.53
C ASP A 83 11.85 -13.80 0.67
N SER A 84 10.55 -13.50 0.79
CA SER A 84 9.86 -12.46 0.01
C SER A 84 8.56 -12.04 0.68
N TYR A 85 8.06 -10.85 0.34
CA TYR A 85 6.72 -10.41 0.74
C TYR A 85 5.65 -11.31 0.15
N GLN A 86 5.84 -11.83 -1.06
CA GLN A 86 4.90 -12.79 -1.65
C GLN A 86 4.79 -14.05 -0.79
N ALA A 87 5.90 -14.62 -0.32
CA ALA A 87 5.88 -15.80 0.54
C ALA A 87 5.19 -15.53 1.89
N TYR A 88 5.37 -14.34 2.46
CA TYR A 88 4.66 -13.94 3.68
C TYR A 88 3.15 -13.78 3.43
N ILE A 89 2.76 -13.12 2.35
CA ILE A 89 1.35 -12.97 1.95
C ILE A 89 0.74 -14.36 1.74
N ASP A 90 1.40 -15.25 1.00
CA ASP A 90 0.93 -16.62 0.77
C ASP A 90 0.72 -17.39 2.08
N HIS A 91 1.61 -17.23 3.07
CA HIS A 91 1.44 -17.81 4.40
C HIS A 91 0.18 -17.26 5.09
N LEU A 92 0.00 -15.94 5.12
CA LEU A 92 -1.22 -15.33 5.67
C LEU A 92 -2.47 -15.86 4.96
N SER A 93 -2.44 -15.90 3.63
CA SER A 93 -3.59 -16.26 2.80
C SER A 93 -4.02 -17.72 2.94
N ASN A 94 -3.07 -18.63 3.16
CA ASN A 94 -3.31 -20.08 3.15
C ASN A 94 -3.39 -20.69 4.55
N ASP A 95 -2.55 -20.23 5.48
CA ASP A 95 -2.36 -20.91 6.76
C ASP A 95 -3.13 -20.25 7.90
N ILE A 96 -3.40 -18.94 7.80
CA ILE A 96 -4.05 -18.16 8.85
C ILE A 96 -5.55 -18.01 8.59
N LYS A 97 -6.35 -18.47 9.55
CA LYS A 97 -7.82 -18.40 9.50
C LYS A 97 -8.35 -17.33 10.45
N LEU A 98 -9.20 -16.46 9.93
CA LEU A 98 -9.92 -15.48 10.76
C LEU A 98 -10.91 -16.19 11.69
N THR A 99 -10.81 -15.89 12.99
CA THR A 99 -11.75 -16.37 14.00
C THR A 99 -13.12 -15.69 13.83
N PRO A 100 -14.21 -16.29 14.34
CA PRO A 100 -15.53 -15.66 14.31
C PRO A 100 -15.55 -14.27 14.96
N GLU A 101 -14.80 -14.10 16.06
CA GLU A 101 -14.67 -12.81 16.77
C GLU A 101 -14.02 -11.74 15.91
N ILE A 102 -12.92 -12.05 15.23
CA ILE A 102 -12.24 -11.10 14.34
C ILE A 102 -13.14 -10.75 13.14
N LYS A 103 -13.86 -11.74 12.59
CA LYS A 103 -14.84 -11.50 11.52
C LYS A 103 -15.99 -10.60 11.97
N ASP A 104 -16.43 -10.72 13.22
CA ASP A 104 -17.46 -9.86 13.79
C ASP A 104 -16.94 -8.43 13.98
N ARG A 105 -15.72 -8.27 14.53
CA ARG A 105 -15.05 -6.96 14.65
C ARG A 105 -14.85 -6.30 13.30
N LEU A 106 -14.39 -7.02 12.27
CA LEU A 106 -14.25 -6.48 10.91
C LEU A 106 -15.56 -5.94 10.32
N LYS A 107 -16.72 -6.40 10.82
CA LYS A 107 -18.05 -5.93 10.37
C LYS A 107 -18.59 -4.78 11.20
N ASN A 108 -18.34 -4.81 12.51
CA ASN A 108 -19.02 -3.94 13.47
C ASN A 108 -18.13 -2.81 14.00
N ASP A 109 -16.81 -2.91 13.85
CA ASP A 109 -15.82 -1.92 14.30
C ASP A 109 -15.09 -1.32 13.08
N GLU A 110 -15.57 -0.16 12.63
CA GLU A 110 -15.00 0.52 11.46
C GLU A 110 -13.58 1.02 11.70
N SER A 111 -13.19 1.33 12.95
CA SER A 111 -11.81 1.71 13.28
C SER A 111 -10.88 0.53 13.06
N PHE A 112 -11.22 -0.62 13.66
CA PHE A 112 -10.47 -1.86 13.50
C PHE A 112 -10.39 -2.31 12.04
N LYS A 113 -11.51 -2.26 11.32
CA LYS A 113 -11.56 -2.57 9.88
C LYS A 113 -10.64 -1.65 9.08
N THR A 114 -10.61 -0.36 9.39
CA THR A 114 -9.76 0.61 8.71
C THR A 114 -8.28 0.35 8.98
N GLU A 115 -7.90 0.08 10.22
CA GLU A 115 -6.54 -0.30 10.60
C GLU A 115 -6.10 -1.57 9.86
N CYS A 116 -6.97 -2.59 9.82
CA CYS A 116 -6.71 -3.82 9.08
C CYS A 116 -6.60 -3.56 7.57
N THR A 117 -7.43 -2.68 7.01
CA THR A 117 -7.38 -2.29 5.60
C THR A 117 -6.04 -1.65 5.26
N ALA A 118 -5.60 -0.67 6.06
CA ALA A 118 -4.32 0.00 5.87
C ALA A 118 -3.15 -0.98 5.99
N MET A 119 -3.21 -1.91 6.95
CA MET A 119 -2.20 -2.95 7.12
C MET A 119 -2.14 -3.89 5.91
N GLY A 120 -3.27 -4.45 5.48
CA GLY A 120 -3.30 -5.34 4.31
C GLY A 120 -2.88 -4.66 3.02
N ALA A 121 -3.31 -3.42 2.80
CA ALA A 121 -2.89 -2.62 1.65
C ALA A 121 -1.38 -2.32 1.71
N SER A 122 -0.80 -2.09 2.90
CA SER A 122 0.65 -1.92 3.02
C SER A 122 1.40 -3.18 2.64
N LEU A 123 0.96 -4.37 3.07
CA LEU A 123 1.57 -5.65 2.70
C LEU A 123 1.56 -5.86 1.20
N GLN A 124 0.40 -5.63 0.58
CA GLN A 124 0.24 -5.64 -0.87
C GLN A 124 1.20 -4.66 -1.54
N TRP A 125 1.29 -3.43 -1.04
CA TRP A 125 2.17 -2.41 -1.59
C TRP A 125 3.65 -2.80 -1.57
N TYR A 126 4.14 -3.35 -0.44
CA TYR A 126 5.53 -3.83 -0.39
C TYR A 126 5.79 -5.02 -1.30
N GLY A 127 4.86 -5.97 -1.35
CA GLY A 127 4.97 -7.08 -2.29
C GLY A 127 4.93 -6.63 -3.75
N LEU A 128 4.19 -5.57 -4.07
CA LEU A 128 4.19 -4.95 -5.39
C LEU A 128 5.52 -4.29 -5.71
N ASN A 129 6.06 -3.45 -4.81
CA ASN A 129 7.36 -2.82 -4.98
C ASN A 129 8.47 -3.86 -5.20
N GLU A 130 8.51 -4.91 -4.37
CA GLU A 130 9.45 -6.03 -4.50
C GLU A 130 9.30 -6.72 -5.86
N LYS A 131 8.08 -7.10 -6.25
CA LYS A 131 7.80 -7.84 -7.49
C LYS A 131 8.05 -7.01 -8.74
N MET A 132 7.80 -5.70 -8.67
CA MET A 132 8.06 -4.77 -9.75
C MET A 132 9.52 -4.33 -9.79
N GLY A 133 10.29 -4.51 -8.72
CA GLY A 133 11.66 -4.02 -8.61
C GLY A 133 11.73 -2.49 -8.64
N ILE A 134 10.79 -1.84 -7.95
CA ILE A 134 10.73 -0.39 -7.77
C ILE A 134 10.65 -0.08 -6.27
N ASN A 135 10.95 1.16 -5.91
CA ASN A 135 10.82 1.66 -4.54
C ASN A 135 9.95 2.91 -4.52
N MET A 136 8.63 2.74 -4.70
CA MET A 136 7.66 3.84 -4.66
C MET A 136 7.03 3.93 -3.27
N ASP A 137 6.98 5.13 -2.70
CA ASP A 137 6.30 5.36 -1.43
C ASP A 137 4.78 5.61 -1.62
N ILE A 138 4.03 5.49 -0.53
CA ILE A 138 2.57 5.72 -0.56
C ILE A 138 2.22 7.17 -0.95
N PRO A 139 2.91 8.21 -0.46
CA PRO A 139 2.67 9.58 -0.92
C PRO A 139 2.80 9.75 -2.44
N SER A 140 3.82 9.15 -3.08
CA SER A 140 3.96 9.18 -4.54
C SER A 140 2.80 8.47 -5.25
N LEU A 141 2.37 7.31 -4.74
CA LEU A 141 1.17 6.65 -5.24
C LEU A 141 -0.08 7.53 -5.06
N THR A 142 -0.23 8.20 -3.91
CA THR A 142 -1.34 9.11 -3.66
C THR A 142 -1.38 10.24 -4.67
N LYS A 143 -0.24 10.85 -5.02
CA LYS A 143 -0.16 11.87 -6.09
C LYS A 143 -0.62 11.32 -7.45
N LEU A 144 -0.23 10.09 -7.80
CA LEU A 144 -0.70 9.44 -9.02
C LEU A 144 -2.23 9.24 -9.01
N VAL A 145 -2.79 8.78 -7.89
CA VAL A 145 -4.25 8.57 -7.74
C VAL A 145 -5.01 9.89 -7.78
N GLU A 146 -4.52 10.93 -7.11
CA GLU A 146 -5.08 12.30 -7.15
C GLU A 146 -5.05 12.86 -8.58
N ALA A 147 -4.00 12.54 -9.34
CA ALA A 147 -3.89 12.89 -10.75
C ALA A 147 -4.80 12.05 -11.67
N GLY A 148 -5.44 10.99 -11.18
CA GLY A 148 -6.40 10.20 -11.94
C GLY A 148 -5.87 8.87 -12.48
N VAL A 149 -4.70 8.41 -12.01
CA VAL A 149 -4.27 7.01 -12.20
C VAL A 149 -5.20 6.11 -11.40
N LYS A 150 -5.95 5.25 -12.10
CA LYS A 150 -7.03 4.46 -11.51
C LYS A 150 -7.04 3.00 -11.92
N THR A 151 -6.32 2.61 -12.98
CA THR A 151 -6.27 1.20 -13.42
C THR A 151 -4.89 0.58 -13.17
N PRO A 152 -4.83 -0.76 -13.00
CA PRO A 152 -3.57 -1.46 -12.88
C PRO A 152 -2.62 -1.22 -14.04
N GLU A 153 -3.13 -1.18 -15.26
CA GLU A 153 -2.35 -1.00 -16.49
C GLU A 153 -1.71 0.39 -16.54
N GLN A 154 -2.45 1.44 -16.14
CA GLN A 154 -1.90 2.79 -16.04
C GLN A 154 -0.76 2.84 -15.03
N PHE A 155 -0.99 2.31 -13.82
CA PHE A 155 0.02 2.28 -12.76
C PHE A 155 1.26 1.48 -13.19
N GLN A 156 1.07 0.27 -13.72
CA GLN A 156 2.16 -0.59 -14.17
C GLN A 156 2.98 0.06 -15.29
N THR A 157 2.35 0.75 -16.22
CA THR A 157 3.05 1.45 -17.31
C THR A 157 3.96 2.56 -16.78
N ILE A 158 3.46 3.37 -15.83
CA ILE A 158 4.24 4.43 -15.19
C ILE A 158 5.40 3.81 -14.40
N ALA A 159 5.11 2.85 -13.53
CA ALA A 159 6.11 2.19 -12.70
C ALA A 159 7.19 1.45 -13.52
N ASN A 160 6.81 0.77 -14.62
CA ASN A 160 7.75 0.13 -15.52
C ASN A 160 8.64 1.14 -16.26
N THR A 161 8.15 2.35 -16.51
CA THR A 161 8.96 3.43 -17.10
C THR A 161 10.06 3.87 -16.12
N PHE A 162 9.73 4.05 -14.84
CA PHE A 162 10.73 4.31 -13.79
C PHE A 162 11.76 3.19 -13.67
N LYS A 163 11.29 1.94 -13.62
CA LYS A 163 12.18 0.76 -13.60
C LYS A 163 13.14 0.73 -14.80
N SER A 164 12.62 0.96 -16.01
CA SER A 164 13.40 0.88 -17.25
C SER A 164 14.43 2.01 -17.36
N ARG A 165 14.18 3.15 -16.72
CA ARG A 165 15.11 4.27 -16.63
C ARG A 165 16.07 4.16 -15.45
N GLU A 166 15.91 3.16 -14.59
CA GLU A 166 16.67 2.99 -13.33
C GLU A 166 16.57 4.22 -12.41
N ILE A 167 15.42 4.89 -12.43
CA ILE A 167 15.14 6.08 -11.60
C ILE A 167 14.13 5.70 -10.52
N GLU A 168 14.40 6.08 -9.27
CA GLU A 168 13.47 5.87 -8.18
C GLU A 168 12.24 6.78 -8.31
N PRO A 169 11.01 6.25 -8.17
CA PRO A 169 9.77 7.02 -8.35
C PRO A 169 9.42 7.89 -7.13
N LYS A 170 10.29 8.84 -6.78
CA LYS A 170 10.11 9.81 -5.68
C LYS A 170 9.20 10.98 -6.09
N ILE A 171 8.00 10.66 -6.58
CA ILE A 171 7.09 11.61 -7.22
C ILE A 171 6.61 12.67 -6.22
N SER A 172 6.24 12.28 -4.99
CA SER A 172 5.82 13.23 -3.95
C SER A 172 6.96 14.19 -3.58
N ASP A 173 8.18 13.70 -3.39
CA ASP A 173 9.33 14.56 -3.09
C ASP A 173 9.69 15.49 -4.24
N ALA A 174 9.56 15.04 -5.49
CA ALA A 174 9.78 15.86 -6.69
C ALA A 174 8.75 16.99 -6.81
N ILE A 175 7.47 16.67 -6.55
CA ILE A 175 6.38 17.64 -6.56
C ILE A 175 6.55 18.64 -5.41
N GLU A 176 6.93 18.16 -4.23
CA GLU A 176 7.08 18.98 -3.02
C GLU A 176 8.42 19.72 -2.92
N TYR A 177 9.21 19.77 -4.00
CA TYR A 177 10.51 20.45 -4.07
C TYR A 177 11.50 19.99 -2.99
N LYS A 178 11.41 18.73 -2.56
CA LYS A 178 12.30 18.11 -1.55
C LYS A 178 13.56 17.50 -2.18
N LEU A 179 13.60 17.33 -3.50
CA LEU A 179 14.74 16.79 -4.22
C LEU A 179 15.65 17.90 -4.79
N PRO A 180 16.96 17.64 -4.95
CA PRO A 180 17.85 18.49 -5.72
C PRO A 180 17.31 18.69 -7.15
N MET A 181 17.51 19.88 -7.72
CA MET A 181 16.96 20.25 -9.04
C MET A 181 17.21 19.22 -10.15
N LYS A 182 18.41 18.63 -10.18
CA LYS A 182 18.77 17.59 -11.15
C LYS A 182 17.93 16.31 -10.96
N GLU A 183 17.85 15.81 -9.73
CA GLU A 183 17.09 14.59 -9.41
C GLU A 183 15.58 14.84 -9.61
N LYS A 184 15.08 16.02 -9.23
CA LYS A 184 13.71 16.45 -9.54
C LYS A 184 13.43 16.38 -11.04
N ALA A 185 14.28 16.95 -11.88
CA ALA A 185 14.09 16.94 -13.32
C ALA A 185 14.04 15.50 -13.87
N GLU A 186 14.97 14.64 -13.44
CA GLU A 186 15.01 13.22 -13.84
C GLU A 186 13.73 12.46 -13.45
N VAL A 187 13.23 12.66 -12.22
CA VAL A 187 11.97 12.05 -11.76
C VAL A 187 10.77 12.59 -12.54
N MET A 188 10.68 13.90 -12.77
CA MET A 188 9.55 14.52 -13.47
C MET A 188 9.53 14.18 -14.97
N ASP A 189 10.69 14.13 -15.62
CA ASP A 189 10.80 13.72 -17.03
C ASP A 189 10.40 12.26 -17.20
N THR A 190 10.85 11.39 -16.29
CA THR A 190 10.48 9.97 -16.28
C THR A 190 9.00 9.76 -15.99
N LEU A 191 8.44 10.55 -15.06
CA LEU A 191 7.01 10.56 -14.78
C LEU A 191 6.21 10.96 -16.01
N LYS A 192 6.61 12.06 -16.69
CA LYS A 192 5.97 12.54 -17.91
C LYS A 192 5.98 11.47 -19.00
N GLU A 193 7.14 10.85 -19.23
CA GLU A 193 7.27 9.77 -20.20
C GLU A 193 6.36 8.58 -19.87
N GLY A 194 6.25 8.21 -18.59
CA GLY A 194 5.35 7.14 -18.14
C GLY A 194 3.88 7.50 -18.34
N VAL A 195 3.49 8.74 -18.02
CA VAL A 195 2.12 9.25 -18.16
C VAL A 195 1.73 9.38 -19.63
N ASP A 196 2.63 9.83 -20.51
CA ASP A 196 2.36 9.98 -21.95
C ASP A 196 2.01 8.63 -22.64
N LYS A 197 2.39 7.50 -22.03
CA LYS A 197 2.09 6.14 -22.51
C LYS A 197 0.73 5.61 -22.06
N VAL A 198 0.02 6.30 -21.16
CA VAL A 198 -1.26 5.80 -20.60
C VAL A 198 -2.47 6.53 -21.16
N GLU A 199 -3.62 5.86 -21.17
CA GLU A 199 -4.89 6.51 -21.51
C GLU A 199 -5.22 7.61 -20.49
N GLY A 200 -5.72 8.75 -20.97
CA GLY A 200 -5.98 9.92 -20.13
C GLY A 200 -4.74 10.76 -19.80
N SER A 201 -3.60 10.50 -20.46
CA SER A 201 -2.32 11.17 -20.21
C SER A 201 -2.39 12.69 -20.04
N LYS A 202 -3.13 13.37 -20.92
CA LYS A 202 -3.31 14.83 -20.86
C LYS A 202 -3.94 15.29 -19.54
N GLU A 203 -5.06 14.67 -19.15
CA GLU A 203 -5.76 15.03 -17.91
C GLU A 203 -4.91 14.69 -16.67
N ILE A 204 -4.22 13.56 -16.71
CA ILE A 204 -3.33 13.13 -15.63
C ILE A 204 -2.18 14.12 -15.49
N TRP A 205 -1.53 14.48 -16.59
CA TRP A 205 -0.43 15.44 -16.58
C TRP A 205 -0.90 16.84 -16.16
N GLU A 206 -2.04 17.33 -16.63
CA GLU A 206 -2.60 18.63 -16.21
C GLU A 206 -2.90 18.69 -14.70
N LYS A 207 -3.26 17.58 -14.07
CA LYS A 207 -3.42 17.53 -12.60
C LYS A 207 -2.07 17.49 -11.89
N LEU A 208 -1.11 16.72 -12.38
CA LEU A 208 0.25 16.69 -11.82
C LEU A 208 0.94 18.06 -11.93
N ASP A 209 0.79 18.73 -13.07
CA ASP A 209 1.35 20.05 -13.34
C ASP A 209 0.78 21.10 -12.38
N ARG A 210 -0.54 21.09 -12.16
CA ARG A 210 -1.17 21.96 -11.15
C ARG A 210 -0.65 21.72 -9.74
N MET A 211 -0.37 20.47 -9.35
CA MET A 211 0.23 20.18 -8.05
C MET A 211 1.64 20.76 -7.90
N LEU A 212 2.38 20.96 -9.00
CA LEU A 212 3.70 21.62 -9.00
C LEU A 212 3.59 23.13 -8.83
N ASP A 213 2.51 23.73 -9.34
CA ASP A 213 2.26 25.17 -9.33
C ASP A 213 1.65 25.66 -8.00
N GLU A 214 0.97 24.79 -7.25
CA GLU A 214 0.31 25.11 -5.97
C GLU A 214 1.26 25.12 -4.75
N MET A 215 2.55 24.84 -4.96
CA MET A 215 3.63 24.75 -3.94
C MET A 215 4.43 26.05 -3.82
#